data_AF-A0A7C5YUE2-F1
#
_entry.id   AF-A0A7C5YUE2-F1
#
_cell.length_a   1.000
_cell.length_b   1.000
_cell.length_c   1.000
_cell.angle_alpha   90.00
_cell.angle_beta   90.00
_cell.angle_gamma   90.00
#
_symmetry.space_group_name_H-M   'P 1'
#
loop_
_entity.id
_entity.type
_entity.pdbx_description
1 polymer ?
#
loop_
_entity_poly.entity_id
_entity_poly.type
_entity_poly.pdbx_seq_one_letter_code
_entity_poly.pdbx_strand_id
1 'polypeptide(L)'
;MAEERSFLDDPNPEGRAPMPVERLPMLLSIVEQMDEVLVVLAFTVHAEGVMRSDATFGVWLDESLSHEDKIETLRQLAARLYPVVSPDYYLDLMLISPRDSALWQLATENGDLIFSRDDETLQAQAAIIQSLPPFDEDERDIDVMRVM
;
A
#
# COMPACT_ATOMS: atom_id res chain seq x y z
N MET A 1 0.77 -0.73 40.61
CA MET A 1 0.61 0.30 39.57
C MET A 1 1.12 -0.32 38.30
N ALA A 2 0.22 -0.78 37.44
CA ALA A 2 0.59 -1.34 36.14
C ALA A 2 0.87 -0.17 35.21
N GLU A 3 2.08 -0.11 34.66
CA GLU A 3 2.40 0.83 33.59
C GLU A 3 1.60 0.43 32.35
N GLU A 4 0.58 1.22 32.01
CA GLU A 4 -0.05 1.20 30.70
C GLU A 4 1.00 1.66 29.67
N ARG A 5 1.75 0.72 29.12
CA ARG A 5 2.51 0.96 27.90
C ARG A 5 1.50 1.14 26.77
N SER A 6 1.56 2.29 26.11
CA SER A 6 0.77 2.61 24.93
C SER A 6 0.98 1.52 23.87
N PHE A 7 -0.10 0.85 23.47
CA PHE A 7 -0.12 -0.18 22.43
C PHE A 7 0.35 0.36 21.06
N LEU A 8 0.45 1.69 20.92
CA LEU A 8 0.87 2.39 19.72
C LEU A 8 2.40 2.45 19.54
N ASP A 9 3.20 2.17 20.59
CA ASP A 9 4.67 2.27 20.55
C ASP A 9 5.38 0.91 20.40
N ASP A 10 4.64 -0.19 20.24
CA ASP A 10 5.22 -1.53 20.08
C ASP A 10 5.13 -2.01 18.61
N PRO A 11 6.23 -1.99 17.84
CA PRO A 11 6.27 -2.55 16.49
C PRO A 11 6.27 -4.09 16.49
N ASN A 12 6.07 -4.76 17.64
CA ASN A 12 6.16 -6.20 17.77
C ASN A 12 5.14 -6.78 18.78
N PRO A 13 3.83 -6.84 18.46
CA PRO A 13 2.87 -7.59 19.25
C PRO A 13 3.05 -9.09 18.94
N GLU A 14 4.07 -9.71 19.52
CA GLU A 14 4.30 -11.16 19.62
C GLU A 14 4.05 -11.99 18.34
N GLY A 15 5.08 -12.17 17.50
CA GLY A 15 5.30 -13.44 16.79
C GLY A 15 4.26 -13.85 15.74
N ARG A 16 3.61 -12.91 15.05
CA ARG A 16 2.73 -13.23 13.93
C ARG A 16 3.54 -13.70 12.72
N ALA A 17 3.13 -14.85 12.17
CA ALA A 17 3.74 -15.39 10.96
C ALA A 17 3.34 -14.52 9.75
N PRO A 18 4.21 -14.35 8.74
CA PRO A 18 3.87 -13.59 7.54
C PRO A 18 2.60 -14.12 6.88
N MET A 19 1.91 -13.26 6.13
CA MET A 19 0.68 -13.66 5.46
C MET A 19 0.93 -14.86 4.52
N PRO A 20 0.13 -15.94 4.63
CA PRO A 20 0.27 -17.09 3.75
C PRO A 20 0.04 -16.72 2.29
N VAL A 21 0.90 -17.23 1.41
CA VAL A 21 0.86 -17.02 -0.05
C VAL A 21 -0.51 -17.41 -0.63
N GLU A 22 -1.19 -18.38 -0.01
CA GLU A 22 -2.52 -18.86 -0.39
C GLU A 22 -3.61 -17.79 -0.27
N ARG A 23 -3.40 -16.71 0.51
CA ARG A 23 -4.33 -15.58 0.61
C ARG A 23 -4.16 -14.54 -0.50
N LEU A 24 -3.01 -14.53 -1.19
CA LEU A 24 -2.73 -13.56 -2.25
C LEU A 24 -3.77 -13.56 -3.38
N PRO A 25 -4.24 -14.71 -3.92
CA PRO A 25 -5.25 -14.71 -4.98
C PRO A 25 -6.56 -14.01 -4.58
N MET A 26 -6.96 -14.09 -3.30
CA MET A 26 -8.17 -13.41 -2.82
C MET A 26 -7.97 -11.89 -2.79
N LEU A 27 -6.80 -11.42 -2.34
CA LEU A 27 -6.46 -10.00 -2.35
C LEU A 27 -6.38 -9.46 -3.78
N LEU A 28 -5.77 -10.21 -4.70
CA LEU A 28 -5.66 -9.84 -6.10
C LEU A 28 -7.03 -9.69 -6.75
N SER A 29 -7.97 -10.60 -6.47
CA SER A 29 -9.33 -10.51 -7.01
C SER A 29 -10.08 -9.23 -6.57
N ILE A 30 -9.75 -8.66 -5.41
CA ILE A 30 -10.30 -7.39 -4.92
C ILE A 30 -9.66 -6.22 -5.66
N VAL A 31 -8.33 -6.25 -5.79
CA VAL A 31 -7.56 -5.21 -6.50
C VAL A 31 -7.96 -5.12 -7.97
N GLU A 32 -8.13 -6.26 -8.63
CA GLU A 32 -8.51 -6.34 -10.05
C GLU A 32 -9.81 -5.60 -10.35
N GLN A 33 -10.75 -5.56 -9.40
CA GLN A 33 -12.07 -4.92 -9.52
C GLN A 33 -12.04 -3.39 -9.35
N MET A 34 -10.88 -2.79 -9.07
CA MET A 34 -10.71 -1.35 -8.88
C MET A 34 -9.85 -0.80 -10.01
N ASP A 35 -10.50 -0.27 -11.06
CA ASP A 35 -9.85 0.20 -12.28
C ASP A 35 -8.80 1.29 -12.00
N GLU A 36 -9.00 2.05 -10.92
CA GLU A 36 -8.11 3.11 -10.45
C GLU A 36 -6.78 2.58 -9.92
N VAL A 37 -6.70 1.30 -9.53
CA VAL A 37 -5.46 0.69 -9.03
C VAL A 37 -4.59 0.26 -10.20
N LEU A 38 -3.39 0.82 -10.29
CA LEU A 38 -2.42 0.58 -11.35
C LEU A 38 -1.42 -0.51 -10.97
N VAL A 39 -0.82 -0.38 -9.79
CA VAL A 39 0.23 -1.30 -9.29
C VAL A 39 0.01 -1.53 -7.81
N VAL A 40 0.24 -2.76 -7.35
CA VAL A 40 0.34 -3.08 -5.94
C VAL A 40 1.63 -3.85 -5.67
N LEU A 41 2.41 -3.33 -4.74
CA LEU A 41 3.60 -3.96 -4.18
C LEU A 41 3.27 -4.47 -2.78
N ALA A 42 3.57 -5.73 -2.49
CA ALA A 42 3.51 -6.27 -1.14
C ALA A 42 4.88 -6.15 -0.48
N PHE A 43 4.93 -5.53 0.69
CA PHE A 43 6.14 -5.52 1.51
C PHE A 43 6.04 -6.69 2.48
N THR A 44 6.37 -7.88 1.99
CA THR A 44 6.48 -9.06 2.85
C THR A 44 7.80 -8.99 3.62
N VAL A 45 7.83 -9.59 4.82
CA VAL A 45 8.96 -9.58 5.77
C VAL A 45 10.29 -10.12 5.19
N HIS A 46 10.33 -10.58 3.93
CA HIS A 46 11.57 -10.96 3.24
C HIS A 46 12.47 -9.79 2.82
N ALA A 47 11.97 -8.55 2.81
CA ALA A 47 12.84 -7.38 2.74
C ALA A 47 13.52 -7.16 4.10
N GLU A 48 14.76 -7.63 4.22
CA GLU A 48 15.58 -7.54 5.43
C GLU A 48 15.67 -6.09 5.95
N GLY A 49 14.84 -5.74 6.95
CA GLY A 49 15.11 -4.64 7.86
C GLY A 49 14.26 -3.37 7.73
N VAL A 50 13.21 -3.32 6.90
CA VAL A 50 12.36 -2.12 6.78
C VAL A 50 10.89 -2.49 6.99
N MET A 51 10.34 -2.04 8.13
CA MET A 51 8.93 -2.12 8.54
C MET A 51 8.30 -3.53 8.63
N ARG A 52 8.13 -4.01 9.86
CA ARG A 52 7.48 -5.29 10.18
C ARG A 52 6.00 -5.07 10.51
N SER A 53 5.19 -4.69 9.53
CA SER A 53 3.73 -4.79 9.63
C SER A 53 3.26 -5.96 8.78
N ASP A 54 2.33 -6.76 9.31
CA ASP A 54 2.13 -8.13 8.84
C ASP A 54 1.47 -8.21 7.43
N ALA A 55 0.80 -7.14 6.98
CA ALA A 55 0.26 -6.99 5.62
C ALA A 55 0.33 -5.53 5.12
N THR A 56 1.53 -5.10 4.71
CA THR A 56 1.79 -3.77 4.15
C THR A 56 1.78 -3.79 2.62
N PHE A 57 1.06 -2.85 2.01
CA PHE A 57 0.99 -2.71 0.56
C PHE A 57 1.28 -1.28 0.09
N GLY A 58 2.16 -1.16 -0.90
CA GLY A 58 2.32 0.05 -1.68
C GLY A 58 1.37 0.02 -2.85
N VAL A 59 0.51 1.02 -2.98
CA VAL A 59 -0.54 1.09 -3.99
C VAL A 59 -0.30 2.31 -4.86
N TRP A 60 -0.14 2.10 -6.17
CA TRP A 60 -0.13 3.16 -7.16
C TRP A 60 -1.51 3.28 -7.79
N LEU A 61 -2.10 4.48 -7.71
CA LEU A 61 -3.40 4.81 -8.27
C LEU A 61 -3.28 5.70 -9.51
N ASP A 62 -4.35 5.75 -10.30
CA ASP A 62 -4.51 6.65 -11.44
C ASP A 62 -4.12 8.10 -11.08
N GLU A 63 -3.15 8.64 -11.83
CA GLU A 63 -2.57 9.97 -11.61
C GLU A 63 -3.50 11.11 -12.04
N SER A 64 -4.57 10.81 -12.78
CA SER A 64 -5.60 11.79 -13.10
C SER A 64 -6.54 12.07 -11.92
N LEU A 65 -6.57 11.20 -10.90
CA LEU A 65 -7.38 11.40 -9.72
C LEU A 65 -6.85 12.54 -8.85
N SER A 66 -7.78 13.28 -8.24
CA SER A 66 -7.42 14.24 -7.21
C SER A 66 -6.85 13.53 -5.98
N HIS A 67 -6.10 14.25 -5.16
CA HIS A 67 -5.59 13.72 -3.90
C HIS A 67 -6.72 13.16 -3.00
N GLU A 68 -7.84 13.88 -2.90
CA GLU A 68 -9.01 13.44 -2.12
C GLU A 68 -9.61 12.13 -2.67
N ASP A 69 -9.71 12.00 -3.99
CA ASP A 69 -10.21 10.79 -4.65
C ASP A 69 -9.24 9.62 -4.49
N LYS A 70 -7.93 9.86 -4.51
CA LYS A 70 -6.92 8.83 -4.20
C LYS A 70 -7.06 8.31 -2.77
N ILE A 71 -7.26 9.21 -1.79
CA ILE A 71 -7.51 8.80 -0.40
C ILE A 71 -8.78 7.97 -0.30
N GLU A 72 -9.88 8.41 -0.91
CA GLU A 72 -11.14 7.70 -0.84
C GLU A 72 -11.06 6.33 -1.53
N THR A 73 -10.35 6.24 -2.66
CA THR A 73 -10.05 4.98 -3.34
C THR A 73 -9.26 4.03 -2.44
N LEU A 74 -8.21 4.53 -1.77
CA LEU A 74 -7.47 3.73 -0.79
C LEU A 74 -8.34 3.27 0.37
N ARG A 75 -9.28 4.10 0.85
CA ARG A 75 -10.20 3.72 1.95
C ARG A 75 -11.12 2.59 1.53
N GLN A 76 -11.65 2.67 0.31
CA GLN A 76 -12.49 1.62 -0.27
C GLN A 76 -11.70 0.33 -0.46
N LEU A 77 -10.47 0.43 -0.94
CA LEU A 77 -9.57 -0.72 -1.05
C LEU A 77 -9.31 -1.34 0.33
N ALA A 78 -8.96 -0.52 1.33
CA ALA A 78 -8.72 -0.99 2.70
C ALA A 78 -9.96 -1.68 3.29
N ALA A 79 -11.15 -1.11 3.12
CA ALA A 79 -12.40 -1.69 3.60
C ALA A 79 -12.71 -3.05 2.97
N ARG A 80 -12.29 -3.30 1.73
CA ARG A 80 -12.45 -4.58 1.04
C ARG A 80 -11.38 -5.60 1.42
N LEU A 81 -10.14 -5.17 1.63
CA LEU A 81 -9.03 -6.04 2.01
C LEU A 81 -9.08 -6.43 3.49
N TYR A 82 -9.56 -5.54 4.37
CA TYR A 82 -9.57 -5.74 5.82
C TYR A 82 -10.24 -7.07 6.24
N PRO A 83 -11.43 -7.46 5.74
CA PRO A 83 -12.04 -8.74 6.09
C PRO A 83 -11.25 -9.99 5.67
N VAL A 84 -10.31 -9.87 4.72
CA VAL A 84 -9.47 -10.99 4.24
C VAL A 84 -8.25 -11.21 5.14
N VAL A 85 -7.77 -10.14 5.76
CA VAL A 85 -6.54 -10.14 6.55
C VAL A 85 -6.83 -10.09 8.06
N SER A 86 -7.94 -9.47 8.48
CA SER A 86 -8.42 -9.45 9.86
C SER A 86 -9.03 -10.81 10.28
N PRO A 87 -8.87 -11.25 11.55
CA PRO A 87 -8.17 -10.58 12.66
C PRO A 87 -6.67 -10.90 12.73
N ASP A 88 -6.17 -11.70 11.78
CA ASP A 88 -4.85 -12.31 11.86
C ASP A 88 -3.71 -11.31 11.58
N TYR A 89 -4.00 -10.26 10.80
CA TYR A 89 -3.02 -9.30 10.27
C TYR A 89 -3.52 -7.85 10.42
N TYR A 90 -2.60 -6.92 10.64
CA TYR A 90 -2.86 -5.49 10.46
C TYR A 90 -2.71 -5.12 8.99
N LEU A 91 -3.67 -4.33 8.47
CA LEU A 91 -3.63 -3.84 7.11
C LEU A 91 -3.06 -2.42 7.10
N ASP A 92 -1.94 -2.25 6.41
CA ASP A 92 -1.36 -0.94 6.12
C ASP A 92 -1.31 -0.73 4.60
N LEU A 93 -1.90 0.37 4.14
CA LEU A 93 -1.83 0.82 2.74
C LEU A 93 -1.05 2.13 2.66
N MET A 94 -0.09 2.18 1.74
CA MET A 94 0.75 3.34 1.44
C MET A 94 0.53 3.77 -0.01
N LEU A 95 0.28 5.06 -0.25
CA LEU A 95 0.21 5.58 -1.61
C LEU A 95 1.62 5.70 -2.18
N ILE A 96 1.90 4.99 -3.27
CA ILE A 96 3.17 5.13 -3.99
C ILE A 96 2.90 5.71 -5.37
N SER A 97 3.82 6.54 -5.85
CA SER A 97 3.72 7.13 -7.19
C SER A 97 5.12 7.35 -7.76
N PRO A 98 5.35 7.08 -9.06
CA PRO A 98 6.60 7.45 -9.71
C PRO A 98 6.87 8.97 -9.71
N ARG A 99 5.87 9.82 -9.40
CA ARG A 99 6.07 11.26 -9.15
C ARG A 99 6.93 11.52 -7.92
N ASP A 100 6.82 10.68 -6.89
CA ASP A 100 7.74 10.68 -5.76
C ASP A 100 8.86 9.67 -6.04
N SER A 101 9.90 10.13 -6.73
CA SER A 101 11.00 9.25 -7.13
C SER A 101 11.71 8.56 -5.97
N ALA A 102 11.76 9.19 -4.79
CA ALA A 102 12.47 8.66 -3.63
C ALA A 102 11.67 7.51 -2.99
N LEU A 103 10.37 7.75 -2.74
CA LEU A 103 9.49 6.71 -2.21
C LEU A 103 9.29 5.58 -3.23
N TRP A 104 9.13 5.92 -4.51
CA TRP A 104 9.01 4.93 -5.59
C TRP A 104 10.22 4.01 -5.68
N GLN A 105 11.43 4.56 -5.62
CA GLN A 105 12.65 3.76 -5.64
C GLN A 105 12.71 2.82 -4.43
N LEU A 106 12.47 3.35 -3.22
CA LEU A 106 12.44 2.53 -2.00
C LEU A 106 11.39 1.42 -2.10
N ALA A 107 10.19 1.75 -2.59
CA ALA A 107 9.08 0.83 -2.73
C ALA A 107 9.39 -0.31 -3.71
N THR A 108 9.93 0.02 -4.88
CA THR A 108 10.27 -0.97 -5.91
C THR A 108 11.51 -1.82 -5.59
N GLU A 109 12.44 -1.30 -4.77
CA GLU A 109 13.61 -2.06 -4.31
C GLU A 109 13.25 -3.09 -3.22
N ASN A 110 12.24 -2.81 -2.40
CA ASN A 110 11.91 -3.63 -1.22
C ASN A 110 10.55 -4.36 -1.31
N GLY A 111 9.70 -3.99 -2.27
CA GLY A 111 8.36 -4.55 -2.44
C GLY A 111 8.31 -5.63 -3.52
N ASP A 112 7.57 -6.69 -3.24
CA ASP A 112 7.24 -7.72 -4.22
C ASP A 112 6.05 -7.27 -5.07
N LEU A 113 6.22 -7.24 -6.40
CA LEU A 113 5.12 -6.93 -7.32
C LEU A 113 4.07 -8.05 -7.26
N ILE A 114 2.87 -7.74 -6.75
CA ILE A 114 1.75 -8.69 -6.71
C ILE A 114 0.71 -8.38 -7.79
N PHE A 115 0.56 -7.12 -8.19
CA PHE A 115 -0.42 -6.68 -9.17
C PHE A 115 0.12 -5.55 -10.05
N SER A 116 -0.21 -5.59 -11.33
CA SER A 116 0.08 -4.54 -12.30
C SER A 116 -0.98 -4.53 -13.40
N ARG A 117 -1.42 -3.33 -13.82
CA ARG A 117 -2.12 -3.14 -15.09
C ARG A 117 -1.18 -3.38 -16.27
N ASP A 118 -1.76 -3.47 -17.47
CA ASP A 118 -1.00 -3.66 -18.71
C ASP A 118 -0.08 -2.48 -19.02
N ASP A 119 0.94 -2.76 -19.83
CA ASP A 119 1.97 -1.79 -20.20
C ASP A 119 1.40 -0.55 -20.90
N GLU A 120 0.30 -0.67 -21.67
CA GLU A 120 -0.32 0.46 -22.36
C GLU A 120 -0.91 1.46 -21.36
N THR A 121 -1.61 0.95 -20.35
CA THR A 121 -2.16 1.72 -19.24
C THR A 121 -1.05 2.40 -18.45
N LEU A 122 0.02 1.67 -18.08
CA LEU A 122 1.13 2.25 -17.34
C LEU A 122 1.90 3.31 -18.14
N GLN A 123 2.05 3.12 -19.45
CA GLN A 123 2.67 4.12 -20.33
C GLN A 123 1.83 5.39 -20.44
N ALA A 124 0.50 5.27 -20.51
CA ALA A 124 -0.40 6.42 -20.49
C ALA A 124 -0.25 7.21 -19.18
N GLN A 125 -0.16 6.52 -18.05
CA GLN A 125 0.05 7.13 -16.74
C GLN A 125 1.42 7.81 -16.63
N ALA A 126 2.47 7.20 -17.15
CA ALA A 126 3.81 7.81 -17.21
C ALA A 126 3.82 9.13 -18.02
N ALA A 127 3.01 9.23 -19.08
CA ALA A 127 2.85 10.47 -19.84
C ALA A 127 2.13 11.57 -19.04
N ILE A 128 1.12 11.19 -18.24
CA ILE A 128 0.42 12.12 -17.33
C ILE A 128 1.39 12.67 -16.29
N ILE A 129 2.20 11.80 -15.66
CA ILE A 129 3.19 12.17 -14.65
C ILE A 129 4.13 13.29 -15.12
N GLN A 130 4.56 13.26 -16.38
CA GLN A 130 5.45 14.29 -16.94
C GLN A 130 4.81 15.69 -17.01
N SER A 131 3.47 15.75 -17.00
CA SER A 131 2.71 17.01 -17.05
C SER A 131 2.30 17.53 -15.68
N LEU A 132 2.42 16.71 -14.64
CA LEU A 132 2.02 17.05 -13.28
C LEU A 132 3.14 17.79 -12.52
N PRO A 133 2.80 18.65 -11.56
CA PRO A 133 3.80 19.22 -10.67
C PRO A 133 4.48 18.12 -9.83
N PRO A 134 5.66 18.41 -9.27
CA PRO A 134 6.28 17.54 -8.27
C PRO A 134 5.29 17.19 -7.15
N PHE A 135 5.48 16.01 -6.56
CA PHE A 135 4.63 15.52 -5.48
C PHE A 135 4.70 16.47 -4.27
N ASP A 136 3.55 16.93 -3.78
CA ASP A 136 3.48 17.86 -2.65
C ASP A 136 3.71 17.14 -1.32
N GLU A 137 4.16 17.85 -0.28
CA GLU A 137 4.30 17.30 1.08
C GLU A 137 2.95 16.88 1.65
N ASP A 138 1.87 17.60 1.33
CA ASP A 138 0.50 17.22 1.70
C ASP A 138 0.06 15.90 1.03
N GLU A 139 0.57 15.59 -0.17
CA GLU A 139 0.34 14.30 -0.83
C GLU A 139 1.10 13.15 -0.13
N ARG A 140 2.16 13.43 0.65
CA ARG A 140 2.95 12.45 1.40
C ARG A 140 2.34 12.07 2.75
N ASP A 141 1.53 12.94 3.35
CA ASP A 141 0.91 12.69 4.66
C ASP A 141 -0.19 11.59 4.64
N ILE A 142 -0.46 11.00 3.47
CA ILE A 142 -1.41 9.88 3.28
C ILE A 142 -0.85 8.54 3.79
N ASP A 143 0.45 8.48 4.09
CA ASP A 143 1.29 7.29 3.92
C ASP A 143 0.94 6.03 4.72
N VAL A 144 0.07 6.10 5.73
CA VAL A 144 -0.34 4.89 6.45
C VAL A 144 -1.80 4.98 6.89
N MET A 145 -2.70 4.36 6.10
CA MET A 145 -4.00 3.98 6.65
C MET A 145 -3.87 2.67 7.40
N ARG A 146 -3.73 2.76 8.72
CA ARG A 146 -3.83 1.62 9.62
C ARG A 146 -5.29 1.34 9.93
N VAL A 147 -5.82 0.24 9.40
CA VAL A 147 -7.17 -0.23 9.77
C VAL A 147 -7.03 -1.15 10.98
N MET A 148 -7.55 -0.71 12.13
CA MET A 148 -7.64 -1.49 13.39
C MET A 148 -8.76 -2.51 13.32
#